data_AF-A0A8D0P9Q7-F1
#
_entry.id   AF-A0A8D0P9Q7-F1
#
_cell.length_a   1.000
_cell.length_b   1.000
_cell.length_c   1.000
_cell.angle_alpha   90.00
_cell.angle_beta   90.00
_cell.angle_gamma   90.00
#
_symmetry.space_group_name_H-M   'P 1'
#
loop_
_entity.id
_entity.type
_entity.pdbx_description
1 polymer ?
#
loop_
_entity_poly.entity_id
_entity_poly.type
_entity_poly.pdbx_seq_one_letter_code
_entity_poly.pdbx_strand_id
1 'polypeptide(L)'
;TEQVSVKIKGVARFYRSRKKHLITTQTEHKCVLDSCRSLEAEGFQVTYLPVKKSGIIDLKELEAAIRPDTSLVSVMTVNNEIGVKQPIAEIGRICSSRKVYFHTDAAQAVGKIPLDVNDMKIDLMSISGHKIYGPKGTRPS
;
A
#
# COMPACT_ATOMS: atom_id res chain seq x y z
N THR A 1 2.00 -8.33 10.81
CA THR A 1 1.80 -6.92 11.23
C THR A 1 3.09 -6.13 11.16
N GLU A 2 4.23 -6.64 11.66
CA GLU A 2 5.53 -5.94 11.62
C GLU A 2 6.11 -5.74 10.20
N GLN A 3 5.88 -6.67 9.27
CA GLN A 3 6.48 -6.60 7.92
C GLN A 3 6.02 -5.38 7.10
N VAL A 4 4.79 -4.92 7.30
CA VAL A 4 4.22 -3.79 6.55
C VAL A 4 4.86 -2.47 6.99
N SER A 5 4.96 -2.28 8.31
CA SER A 5 5.59 -1.10 8.92
C SER A 5 7.05 -0.93 8.47
N VAL A 6 7.81 -2.04 8.41
CA VAL A 6 9.22 -2.02 7.98
C VAL A 6 9.34 -1.66 6.50
N LYS A 7 8.50 -2.22 5.63
CA LYS A 7 8.52 -1.91 4.19
C LYS A 7 8.18 -0.45 3.89
N ILE A 8 7.13 0.07 4.53
CA ILE A 8 6.72 1.47 4.33
C ILE A 8 7.81 2.43 4.82
N LYS A 9 8.34 2.22 6.03
CA LYS A 9 9.43 3.05 6.56
C LYS A 9 10.71 2.91 5.73
N GLY A 10 11.03 1.70 5.26
CA GLY A 10 12.19 1.42 4.41
C GLY A 10 12.12 2.16 3.07
N VAL A 11 11.02 2.02 2.34
CA VAL A 11 10.83 2.70 1.04
C VAL A 11 10.77 4.22 1.23
N ALA A 12 10.05 4.71 2.24
CA ALA A 12 9.98 6.13 2.54
C ALA A 12 11.38 6.71 2.82
N ARG A 13 12.16 6.08 3.72
CA ARG A 13 13.50 6.54 4.08
C ARG A 13 14.49 6.43 2.93
N PHE A 14 14.40 5.37 2.13
CA PHE A 14 15.26 5.19 0.94
C PHE A 14 15.07 6.33 -0.07
N TYR A 15 13.82 6.78 -0.25
CA TYR A 15 13.49 7.88 -1.18
C TYR A 15 13.41 9.26 -0.53
N ARG A 16 13.76 9.39 0.77
CA ARG A 16 13.69 10.66 1.54
C ARG A 16 14.39 11.84 0.86
N SER A 17 15.45 11.55 0.09
CA SER A 17 16.26 12.55 -0.62
C SER A 17 15.58 13.11 -1.87
N ARG A 18 14.62 12.40 -2.48
CA ARG A 18 13.96 12.82 -3.73
C ARG A 18 12.48 13.10 -3.57
N LYS A 19 11.77 12.29 -2.79
CA LYS A 19 10.31 12.30 -2.73
C LYS A 19 9.86 12.09 -1.28
N LYS A 20 9.14 13.06 -0.73
CA LYS A 20 8.73 13.09 0.68
C LYS A 20 7.22 12.91 0.89
N HIS A 21 6.45 12.68 -0.18
CA HIS A 21 5.01 12.54 -0.09
C HIS A 21 4.58 11.07 -0.24
N LEU A 22 3.73 10.59 0.67
CA LEU A 22 3.16 9.25 0.68
C LEU A 22 1.64 9.35 0.67
N ILE A 23 0.99 8.39 0.04
CA ILE A 23 -0.47 8.30 0.01
C ILE A 23 -0.87 6.95 0.60
N THR A 24 -1.84 6.98 1.51
CA THR A 24 -2.38 5.80 2.18
C THR A 24 -3.89 5.94 2.34
N THR A 25 -4.59 4.88 2.72
CA THR A 25 -6.04 4.94 2.99
C THR A 25 -6.32 4.98 4.49
N GLN A 26 -7.42 5.62 4.90
CA GLN A 26 -7.84 5.64 6.31
C GLN A 26 -8.28 4.26 6.82
N THR A 27 -8.61 3.34 5.92
CA THR A 27 -9.00 1.97 6.22
C THR A 27 -7.82 1.02 6.40
N GLU A 28 -6.59 1.50 6.31
CA GLU A 28 -5.41 0.66 6.51
C GLU A 28 -5.34 0.11 7.94
N HIS A 29 -4.56 -0.96 8.11
CA HIS A 29 -4.29 -1.51 9.43
C HIS A 29 -3.65 -0.44 10.33
N LYS A 30 -4.01 -0.42 11.62
CA LYS A 30 -3.51 0.57 12.60
C LYS A 30 -1.98 0.73 12.57
N CYS A 31 -1.24 -0.35 12.41
CA CYS A 31 0.23 -0.34 12.30
C CYS A 31 0.76 0.43 11.06
N VAL A 32 0.01 0.50 9.97
CA VAL A 32 0.33 1.31 8.79
C VAL A 32 0.13 2.78 9.11
N LEU A 33 -1.01 3.13 9.72
CA LEU A 33 -1.31 4.50 10.13
C LEU A 33 -0.29 5.01 11.15
N ASP A 34 0.07 4.21 12.16
CA ASP A 34 1.12 4.55 13.13
C ASP A 34 2.50 4.71 12.46
N SER A 35 2.81 3.88 11.45
CA SER A 35 4.06 4.02 10.70
C SER A 35 4.07 5.28 9.86
N CYS A 36 2.93 5.65 9.27
CA CYS A 36 2.75 6.88 8.51
C CYS A 36 2.90 8.11 9.42
N ARG A 37 2.25 8.13 10.60
CA ARG A 37 2.41 9.20 11.59
C ARG A 37 3.84 9.37 12.05
N SER A 38 4.55 8.25 12.27
CA SER A 38 5.98 8.28 12.60
C SER A 38 6.81 8.91 11.47
N LEU A 39 6.45 8.66 10.20
CA LEU A 39 7.12 9.29 9.05
C LEU A 39 6.74 10.77 8.92
N GLU A 40 5.51 11.15 9.23
CA GLU A 40 5.11 12.56 9.29
C GLU A 40 5.98 13.34 10.29
N ALA A 41 6.23 12.76 11.46
CA ALA A 41 7.16 13.33 12.45
C ALA A 41 8.62 13.41 11.95
N GLU A 42 9.03 12.55 11.00
CA GLU A 42 10.34 12.60 10.34
C GLU A 42 10.41 13.65 9.20
N GLY A 43 9.30 14.33 8.91
CA GLY A 43 9.18 15.37 7.87
C GLY A 43 8.67 14.87 6.52
N PHE A 44 8.00 13.71 6.48
CA PHE A 44 7.25 13.26 5.31
C PHE A 44 5.84 13.87 5.31
N GLN A 45 5.25 14.03 4.12
CA GLN A 45 3.84 14.36 3.99
C GLN A 45 3.07 13.07 3.73
N VAL A 46 2.05 12.78 4.54
CA VAL A 46 1.18 11.62 4.31
C VAL A 46 -0.23 12.12 4.02
N THR A 47 -0.77 11.71 2.87
CA THR A 47 -2.17 11.93 2.53
C THR A 47 -2.97 10.68 2.87
N TYR A 48 -3.96 10.83 3.76
CA TYR A 48 -4.88 9.77 4.15
C TYR A 48 -6.19 9.90 3.35
N LEU A 49 -6.35 9.06 2.33
CA LEU A 49 -7.54 9.06 1.49
C LEU A 49 -8.75 8.46 2.23
N PRO A 50 -9.90 9.14 2.23
CA PRO A 50 -11.14 8.55 2.71
C PRO A 50 -11.61 7.43 1.76
N VAL A 51 -12.40 6.50 2.30
CA VAL A 51 -13.13 5.52 1.49
C VAL A 51 -14.59 5.94 1.39
N LYS A 52 -15.25 5.53 0.31
CA LYS A 52 -16.71 5.70 0.18
C LYS A 52 -17.43 4.83 1.20
N LYS A 53 -18.73 5.10 1.42
CA LYS A 53 -19.62 4.23 2.22
C LYS A 53 -19.64 2.77 1.74
N SER A 54 -19.37 2.55 0.46
CA SER A 54 -19.21 1.21 -0.14
C SER A 54 -17.94 0.49 0.29
N GLY A 55 -17.02 1.13 1.02
CA GLY A 55 -15.71 0.62 1.40
C GLY A 55 -14.65 0.71 0.29
N ILE A 56 -14.98 1.32 -0.86
CA ILE A 56 -14.10 1.43 -2.03
C ILE A 56 -13.46 2.82 -2.06
N ILE A 57 -12.16 2.88 -2.36
CA ILE A 57 -11.41 4.14 -2.60
C ILE A 57 -11.91 4.85 -3.86
N ASP A 58 -12.02 6.18 -3.80
CA ASP A 58 -12.25 6.97 -5.02
C ASP A 58 -10.97 7.11 -5.83
N LEU A 59 -10.97 6.55 -7.04
CA LEU A 59 -9.84 6.63 -7.98
C LEU A 59 -9.54 8.05 -8.42
N LYS A 60 -10.55 8.92 -8.48
CA LYS A 60 -10.36 10.33 -8.84
C LYS A 60 -9.65 11.09 -7.73
N GLU A 61 -10.01 10.82 -6.48
CA GLU A 61 -9.30 11.40 -5.34
C GLU A 61 -7.86 10.87 -5.25
N LEU A 62 -7.67 9.57 -5.48
CA LEU A 62 -6.34 9.00 -5.57
C LEU A 62 -5.50 9.70 -6.64
N GLU A 63 -6.06 9.86 -7.83
CA GLU A 63 -5.38 10.48 -8.95
C GLU A 63 -5.06 11.96 -8.69
N ALA A 64 -5.97 12.68 -8.06
CA ALA A 64 -5.77 14.07 -7.64
C ALA A 64 -4.75 14.22 -6.51
N ALA A 65 -4.68 13.24 -5.60
CA ALA A 65 -3.70 13.21 -4.52
C ALA A 65 -2.29 12.88 -5.01
N ILE A 66 -2.14 12.18 -6.15
CA ILE A 66 -0.82 11.90 -6.71
C ILE A 66 -0.19 13.20 -7.23
N ARG A 67 0.91 13.56 -6.58
CA ARG A 67 1.76 14.72 -6.87
C ARG A 67 3.11 14.24 -7.41
N PRO A 68 3.88 15.12 -8.09
CA PRO A 68 5.21 14.76 -8.60
C PRO A 68 6.22 14.36 -7.49
N ASP A 69 6.01 14.84 -6.26
CA ASP A 69 6.79 14.48 -5.07
C ASP A 69 6.29 13.20 -4.36
N THR A 70 5.23 12.56 -4.87
CA THR A 70 4.71 11.28 -4.34
C THR A 70 5.69 10.15 -4.61
N SER A 71 6.24 9.56 -3.54
CA SER A 71 7.14 8.41 -3.56
C SER A 71 6.36 7.10 -3.65
N LEU A 72 5.36 6.93 -2.78
CA LEU A 72 4.70 5.66 -2.54
C LEU A 72 3.20 5.84 -2.34
N VAL A 73 2.43 4.98 -2.98
CA VAL A 73 0.99 4.79 -2.74
C VAL A 73 0.83 3.44 -2.05
N SER A 74 0.22 3.39 -0.87
CA SER A 74 -0.05 2.17 -0.12
C SER A 74 -1.56 1.93 -0.03
N VAL A 75 -2.06 0.83 -0.62
CA VAL A 75 -3.47 0.45 -0.55
C VAL A 75 -3.61 -1.05 -0.33
N MET A 76 -4.33 -1.46 0.71
CA MET A 76 -4.68 -2.85 0.99
C MET A 76 -5.58 -3.44 -0.10
N THR A 77 -5.28 -4.67 -0.51
CA THR A 77 -6.08 -5.38 -1.53
C THR A 77 -7.49 -5.68 -1.02
N VAL A 78 -7.59 -6.12 0.23
CA VAL A 78 -8.85 -6.46 0.88
C VAL A 78 -8.87 -5.78 2.24
N ASN A 79 -9.90 -4.98 2.46
CA ASN A 79 -10.10 -4.34 3.74
C ASN A 79 -10.45 -5.39 4.81
N ASN A 80 -9.71 -5.42 5.90
CA ASN A 80 -9.95 -6.35 7.01
C ASN A 80 -11.17 -5.96 7.86
N GLU A 81 -11.58 -4.69 7.86
CA GLU A 81 -12.69 -4.16 8.63
C GLU A 81 -14.03 -4.39 7.92
N ILE A 82 -14.11 -4.05 6.62
CA ILE A 82 -15.35 -4.14 5.82
C ILE A 82 -15.38 -5.41 4.95
N GLY A 83 -14.23 -6.04 4.69
CA GLY A 83 -14.13 -7.21 3.79
C GLY A 83 -14.20 -6.85 2.30
N VAL A 84 -14.17 -5.56 1.96
CA VAL A 84 -14.31 -5.08 0.58
C VAL A 84 -12.98 -5.19 -0.17
N LYS A 85 -13.04 -5.67 -1.42
CA LYS A 85 -11.90 -5.75 -2.34
C LYS A 85 -11.71 -4.40 -3.04
N GLN A 86 -10.49 -3.88 -3.02
CA GLN A 86 -10.14 -2.66 -3.74
C GLN A 86 -9.79 -2.94 -5.21
N PRO A 87 -10.02 -1.98 -6.12
CA PRO A 87 -9.65 -2.09 -7.53
C PRO A 87 -8.13 -1.87 -7.74
N ILE A 88 -7.33 -2.82 -7.25
CA ILE A 88 -5.85 -2.76 -7.27
C ILE A 88 -5.29 -2.63 -8.70
N ALA A 89 -5.90 -3.27 -9.70
CA ALA A 89 -5.47 -3.16 -11.10
C ALA A 89 -5.59 -1.72 -11.64
N GLU A 90 -6.69 -1.02 -11.33
CA GLU A 90 -6.89 0.35 -11.77
C GLU A 90 -5.93 1.31 -11.06
N ILE A 91 -5.74 1.11 -9.75
CA ILE A 91 -4.77 1.85 -8.94
C ILE A 91 -3.35 1.67 -9.51
N GLY A 92 -2.94 0.43 -9.76
CA GLY A 92 -1.64 0.11 -10.34
C GLY A 92 -1.44 0.73 -11.73
N ARG A 93 -2.49 0.80 -12.58
CA ARG A 93 -2.41 1.51 -13.87
C ARG A 93 -2.17 3.00 -13.68
N ILE A 94 -2.86 3.66 -12.75
CA ILE A 94 -2.67 5.09 -12.44
C ILE A 94 -1.23 5.32 -11.93
N CYS A 95 -0.79 4.54 -10.94
CA CYS A 95 0.56 4.62 -10.37
C CYS A 95 1.65 4.38 -11.42
N SER A 96 1.48 3.37 -12.28
CA SER A 96 2.41 3.05 -13.37
C SER A 96 2.50 4.19 -14.39
N SER A 97 1.37 4.82 -14.76
CA SER A 97 1.38 5.96 -15.69
C SER A 97 2.15 7.17 -15.11
N ARG A 98 2.10 7.35 -13.79
CA ARG A 98 2.73 8.47 -13.07
C ARG A 98 4.10 8.14 -12.51
N LYS A 99 4.64 6.94 -12.77
CA LYS A 99 5.92 6.43 -12.23
C LYS A 99 6.02 6.60 -10.71
N VAL A 100 4.95 6.22 -10.02
CA VAL A 100 4.86 6.19 -8.55
C VAL A 100 4.87 4.74 -8.10
N TYR A 101 5.60 4.44 -7.02
CA TYR A 101 5.62 3.09 -6.49
C TYR A 101 4.29 2.74 -5.87
N PHE A 102 3.80 1.55 -6.20
CA PHE A 102 2.57 1.02 -5.64
C PHE A 102 2.87 -0.13 -4.68
N HIS A 103 2.52 0.09 -3.42
CA HIS A 103 2.53 -0.91 -2.37
C HIS A 103 1.11 -1.40 -2.10
N THR A 104 0.93 -2.72 -2.02
CA THR A 104 -0.34 -3.30 -1.59
C THR A 104 -0.18 -4.31 -0.45
N ASP A 105 -1.06 -4.22 0.54
CA ASP A 105 -1.18 -5.25 1.57
C ASP A 105 -2.18 -6.32 1.12
N ALA A 106 -1.62 -7.49 0.77
CA ALA A 106 -2.34 -8.67 0.34
C ALA A 106 -2.56 -9.67 1.49
N ALA A 107 -2.28 -9.32 2.76
CA ALA A 107 -2.38 -10.24 3.90
C ALA A 107 -3.72 -10.98 4.02
N GLN A 108 -4.83 -10.35 3.63
CA GLN A 108 -6.17 -10.96 3.62
C GLN A 108 -6.59 -11.54 2.26
N ALA A 109 -5.89 -11.15 1.19
CA ALA A 109 -6.21 -11.54 -0.17
C ALA A 109 -5.46 -12.81 -0.59
N VAL A 110 -4.22 -13.00 -0.13
CA VAL A 110 -3.44 -14.21 -0.43
C VAL A 110 -4.14 -15.45 0.15
N GLY A 111 -4.36 -16.45 -0.71
CA GLY A 111 -5.08 -17.69 -0.38
C GLY A 111 -6.60 -17.62 -0.55
N LYS A 112 -7.18 -16.43 -0.77
CA LYS A 112 -8.62 -16.26 -1.04
C LYS A 112 -8.92 -15.78 -2.45
N ILE A 113 -8.03 -14.98 -3.04
CA ILE A 113 -8.24 -14.32 -4.33
C ILE A 113 -6.97 -14.51 -5.17
N PRO A 114 -7.08 -14.84 -6.47
CA PRO A 114 -5.94 -14.82 -7.37
C PRO A 114 -5.40 -13.39 -7.45
N LEU A 115 -4.12 -13.23 -7.10
CA LEU A 115 -3.39 -11.97 -7.16
C LEU A 115 -2.29 -12.12 -8.20
N ASP A 116 -2.39 -11.30 -9.25
CA ASP A 116 -1.38 -11.23 -10.29
C ASP A 116 -0.64 -9.90 -10.18
N VAL A 117 0.63 -9.95 -9.77
CA VAL A 117 1.47 -8.77 -9.60
C VAL A 117 1.79 -8.07 -10.91
N ASN A 118 1.86 -8.81 -12.02
CA ASN A 118 2.17 -8.27 -13.34
C ASN A 118 0.95 -7.56 -13.92
N ASP A 119 -0.21 -8.21 -13.84
CA ASP A 119 -1.46 -7.65 -14.36
C ASP A 119 -1.89 -6.41 -13.55
N MET A 120 -1.69 -6.45 -12.23
CA MET A 120 -2.05 -5.37 -11.33
C MET A 120 -0.96 -4.29 -11.17
N LYS A 121 0.20 -4.44 -11.83
CA LYS A 121 1.34 -3.50 -11.76
C LYS A 121 1.74 -3.12 -10.32
N ILE A 122 1.92 -4.13 -9.48
CA ILE A 122 2.28 -3.94 -8.07
C ILE A 122 3.80 -3.94 -7.95
N ASP A 123 4.37 -2.85 -7.44
CA ASP A 123 5.82 -2.77 -7.19
C ASP A 123 6.22 -3.46 -5.88
N LEU A 124 5.42 -3.29 -4.83
CA LEU A 124 5.66 -3.90 -3.53
C LEU A 124 4.41 -4.59 -3.02
N MET A 125 4.49 -5.88 -2.73
CA MET A 125 3.42 -6.61 -2.06
C MET A 125 3.83 -6.99 -0.63
N SER A 126 2.94 -6.74 0.32
CA SER A 126 3.03 -7.28 1.68
C SER A 126 2.08 -8.46 1.84
N ILE A 127 2.61 -9.56 2.38
CA ILE A 127 1.88 -10.80 2.56
C ILE A 127 2.03 -11.22 4.02
N SER A 128 0.94 -11.69 4.64
CA SER A 128 0.98 -12.26 5.99
C SER A 128 0.99 -13.78 5.90
N GLY A 129 2.14 -14.39 6.22
CA GLY A 129 2.29 -15.84 6.24
C GLY A 129 1.45 -16.57 7.30
N HIS A 130 0.82 -15.85 8.24
CA HIS A 130 -0.03 -16.48 9.27
C HIS A 130 -1.37 -17.04 8.73
N LYS A 131 -1.75 -16.76 7.48
CA LYS A 131 -2.94 -17.35 6.83
C LYS A 131 -2.62 -18.24 5.63
N ILE A 132 -1.34 -18.41 5.32
CA ILE A 132 -0.87 -19.23 4.21
C ILE A 132 -0.17 -20.42 4.85
N TYR A 133 -0.76 -21.61 4.73
CA TYR A 133 -0.02 -22.85 4.83
C TYR A 133 0.98 -22.91 3.66
N GLY A 134 2.13 -22.23 3.80
CA GLY A 134 3.20 -22.17 2.81
C GLY A 134 4.53 -21.82 3.50
N PRO A 135 5.65 -22.43 3.09
CA PRO A 135 6.74 -22.76 3.99
C PRO A 135 7.52 -21.54 4.48
N LYS A 136 8.06 -21.68 5.70
CA LYS A 136 8.99 -20.73 6.32
C LYS A 136 10.15 -20.42 5.37
N GLY A 137 10.38 -19.12 5.17
CA GLY A 137 11.70 -18.59 4.88
C GLY A 137 12.11 -18.64 3.41
N THR A 138 12.07 -17.49 2.76
CA THR A 138 12.96 -17.21 1.63
C THR A 138 13.95 -16.12 2.02
N ARG A 139 15.12 -16.59 2.46
CA ARG A 139 16.47 -16.03 2.25
C ARG A 139 17.42 -17.23 2.37
N PRO A 140 18.61 -17.31 1.74
CA PRO A 140 19.26 -16.45 0.73
C PRO A 140 19.75 -17.22 -0.53
N SER A 141 20.03 -16.51 -1.63
CA SER A 141 21.32 -16.52 -2.36
C SER A 141 21.27 -15.45 -3.45
#